data_AF-A0A846C8Q5-F1
#
_entry.id   AF-A0A846C8Q5-F1
#
_cell.length_a   1.000
_cell.length_b   1.000
_cell.length_c   1.000
_cell.angle_alpha   90.00
_cell.angle_beta   90.00
_cell.angle_gamma   90.00
#
_symmetry.space_group_name_H-M   'P 1'
#
loop_
_entity.id
_entity.type
_entity.pdbx_description
1 polymer ?
#
loop_
_entity_poly.entity_id
_entity_poly.type
_entity_poly.pdbx_seq_one_letter_code
_entity_poly.pdbx_strand_id
1 'polypeptide(L)' 'MSTKNEEKIVAIRVEMTQDLRNRFKSLVVREGRNMKDVVVEFIEQYIEKREKVNDPHASKTDL' A
#
# COMPACT_ATOMS: atom_id res chain seq x y z
N MET A 1 12.45 31.88 -0.77
CA MET A 1 12.63 30.73 0.13
C MET A 1 11.62 29.67 -0.28
N SER A 2 12.05 28.51 -0.78
CA SER A 2 11.15 27.44 -1.22
C SER A 2 10.39 26.86 -0.04
N THR A 3 9.06 26.95 -0.07
CA THR A 3 8.18 26.15 0.79
C THR A 3 8.34 24.70 0.38
N LYS A 4 9.08 23.91 1.16
CA LYS A 4 9.03 22.45 1.05
C LYS A 4 7.57 22.05 1.31
N ASN A 5 6.91 21.50 0.30
CA ASN A 5 5.63 20.80 0.46
C ASN A 5 5.91 19.61 1.39
N GLU A 6 5.72 19.79 2.68
CA GLU A 6 5.69 18.68 3.62
C GLU A 6 4.45 17.85 3.29
N GLU A 7 4.65 16.61 2.83
CA GLU A 7 3.57 15.71 2.52
C GLU A 7 2.69 15.54 3.76
N LYS A 8 1.43 15.96 3.64
CA LYS A 8 0.47 15.88 4.74
C LYS A 8 0.14 14.42 5.02
N ILE A 9 0.68 13.88 6.10
CA ILE A 9 0.35 12.54 6.58
C ILE A 9 -1.10 12.52 7.09
N VAL A 10 -1.91 11.60 6.56
CA VAL A 10 -3.30 11.37 6.98
C VAL A 10 -3.42 10.01 7.65
N ALA A 11 -4.15 9.94 8.76
CA ALA A 11 -4.45 8.69 9.45
C ALA A 11 -5.81 8.14 9.01
N ILE A 12 -5.88 6.82 8.79
CA ILE A 12 -7.12 6.10 8.50
C ILE A 12 -7.41 5.10 9.63
N ARG A 13 -8.69 4.92 9.96
CA ARG A 13 -9.15 3.85 10.86
C ARG A 13 -9.65 2.69 10.00
N VAL A 14 -9.14 1.50 10.27
CA VAL A 14 -9.57 0.26 9.59
C VAL A 14 -10.14 -0.69 10.63
N GLU A 15 -11.33 -1.21 10.34
CA GLU A 15 -11.98 -2.23 11.17
C GLU A 15 -11.75 -3.62 10.56
N MET A 16 -11.43 -4.59 11.41
CA MET A 16 -11.15 -5.96 11.02
C MET A 16 -11.44 -6.90 12.17
N THR A 17 -11.63 -8.19 11.88
CA THR A 17 -11.82 -9.20 12.93
C THR A 17 -10.53 -9.38 13.75
N GLN A 18 -10.68 -9.79 15.00
CA GLN A 18 -9.55 -10.07 15.88
C GLN A 18 -8.63 -11.16 15.31
N ASP A 19 -9.22 -12.20 14.71
CA ASP A 19 -8.46 -13.29 14.10
C ASP A 19 -7.61 -12.82 12.92
N LEU A 20 -8.17 -11.96 12.06
CA LEU A 20 -7.42 -11.38 10.95
C LEU A 20 -6.26 -10.52 11.45
N ARG A 21 -6.52 -9.67 12.45
CA ARG A 21 -5.47 -8.84 13.08
C ARG A 21 -4.36 -9.71 13.68
N ASN A 22 -4.70 -10.78 14.38
CA ASN A 22 -3.72 -11.65 15.03
C ASN A 22 -2.86 -12.39 14.00
N ARG A 23 -3.47 -12.92 12.94
CA ARG A 23 -2.76 -13.57 11.84
C ARG A 23 -1.82 -12.60 11.13
N PHE A 24 -2.31 -11.40 10.82
CA PHE A 24 -1.50 -10.36 10.19
C PHE A 24 -0.31 -9.95 11.06
N LYS A 25 -0.57 -9.64 12.34
CA LYS A 25 0.48 -9.28 13.31
C LYS A 25 1.54 -10.38 13.42
N SER A 26 1.14 -11.65 13.52
CA SER A 26 2.07 -12.78 13.67
C SER A 26 2.99 -12.91 12.46
N LEU A 27 2.48 -12.73 11.24
CA LEU A 27 3.27 -12.80 10.01
C LEU A 27 4.26 -11.66 9.93
N VAL A 28 3.79 -10.43 10.16
CA VAL A 28 4.60 -9.22 10.06
C VAL A 28 5.74 -9.21 11.10
N VAL A 29 5.48 -9.71 12.31
CA VAL A 29 6.53 -9.91 13.34
C VAL A 29 7.58 -10.92 12.89
N ARG A 30 7.15 -12.06 12.32
CA ARG A 30 8.07 -13.10 11.83
C ARG A 30 8.98 -12.58 10.72
N GLU A 31 8.49 -11.67 9.89
CA GLU A 31 9.25 -11.02 8.82
C GLU A 31 10.12 -9.86 9.30
N GLY A 32 10.05 -9.46 10.57
CA GLY A 32 10.78 -8.32 11.11
C GLY A 32 10.29 -6.98 10.58
N ARG A 33 9.03 -6.90 10.14
CA ARG A 33 8.44 -5.72 9.48
C ARG A 33 7.48 -4.98 10.40
N ASN A 34 7.16 -3.73 10.05
CA ASN A 34 6.15 -2.94 10.75
C ASN A 34 4.77 -3.09 10.08
N MET A 35 3.71 -3.24 10.88
CA MET A 35 2.34 -3.36 10.36
C MET A 35 1.90 -2.16 9.52
N LYS A 36 2.31 -0.94 9.90
CA LYS A 36 2.01 0.28 9.15
C LYS A 36 2.58 0.20 7.74
N ASP A 37 3.87 -0.13 7.63
CA ASP A 37 4.58 -0.11 6.36
C ASP A 37 3.99 -1.15 5.40
N VAL A 38 3.67 -2.35 5.92
CA VAL A 38 3.01 -3.40 5.12
C VAL A 38 1.63 -2.97 4.61
N VAL A 39 0.83 -2.26 5.41
CA VAL A 39 -0.48 -1.76 4.97
C VAL A 39 -0.33 -0.66 3.92
N VAL A 40 0.62 0.27 4.09
CA VAL A 40 0.88 1.34 3.12
C VAL A 40 1.35 0.74 1.78
N GLU A 41 2.35 -0.15 1.82
CA GLU A 41 2.82 -0.85 0.62
C GLU A 41 1.71 -1.64 -0.07
N PHE A 42 0.84 -2.31 0.70
CA PHE A 42 -0.30 -3.02 0.13
C PHE A 42 -1.24 -2.08 -0.63
N ILE A 43 -1.50 -0.89 -0.10
CA ILE A 43 -2.35 0.13 -0.75
C ILE A 43 -1.69 0.64 -2.03
N GLU A 44 -0.39 0.96 -2.00
CA GLU A 44 0.38 1.38 -3.17
C GLU A 44 0.34 0.32 -4.28
N GLN A 45 0.64 -0.94 -3.95
CA GLN A 45 0.58 -2.04 -4.89
C GLN A 45 -0.84 -2.28 -5.45
N TYR A 46 -1.86 -2.06 -4.63
CA TYR A 46 -3.26 -2.18 -5.06
C TYR A 46 -3.59 -1.11 -6.11
N ILE A 47 -3.17 0.13 -5.89
CA ILE A 47 -3.36 1.24 -6.83
C ILE A 47 -2.62 0.96 -8.13
N GLU A 48 -1.32 0.65 -8.07
CA GLU A 48 -0.51 0.39 -9.25
C GLU A 48 -1.10 -0.72 -10.14
N LYS A 49 -1.55 -1.82 -9.53
CA LYS A 49 -2.15 -2.94 -10.26
C LYS A 49 -3.42 -2.51 -11.00
N ARG A 50 -4.18 -1.56 -10.46
CA ARG A 50 -5.44 -1.09 -11.06
C ARG A 50 -5.21 0.00 -12.10
N GLU A 51 -4.25 0.87 -11.89
CA GLU A 51 -3.86 1.88 -12.89
C GLU A 51 -3.25 1.22 -14.13
N LYS A 52 -2.37 0.22 -13.95
CA LYS A 52 -1.79 -0.57 -15.07
C LYS A 52 -2.84 -1.32 -15.89
N VAL A 53 -3.93 -1.79 -15.26
CA VAL A 53 -5.03 -2.50 -15.94
C VAL A 53 -6.00 -1.54 -16.65
N ASN A 54 -6.10 -0.30 -16.17
CA ASN A 54 -7.00 0.72 -16.71
C ASN A 54 -6.31 1.67 -17.70
N ASP A 55 -5.06 1.43 -18.08
CA ASP A 55 -4.40 2.13 -19.17
C ASP A 55 -4.65 1.41 -20.52
N PRO A 56 -5.54 1.93 -21.39
CA PRO A 56 -5.80 1.35 -22.71
C PRO A 56 -4.62 1.50 -23.68
N HIS A 57 -3.46 2.03 -23.28
CA HIS A 57 -2.28 2.22 -24.13
C HIS A 57 -1.08 1.34 -23.73
N ALA A 58 -1.17 0.53 -22.68
CA ALA A 58 -0.07 -0.35 -22.24
C ALA A 58 0.15 -1.61 -23.12
N SER A 59 -0.56 -1.75 -24.24
CA SER A 59 -0.38 -2.85 -25.21
C SER A 59 -0.08 -2.32 -26.59
N LYS A 60 1.15 -1.84 -26.77
CA LYS A 60 1.94 -1.73 -28.01
C LYS A 60 3.23 -1.03 -27.55
N THR A 61 4.36 -1.70 -27.42
CA THR A 61 5.19 -2.09 -28.56
C THR A 61 6.35 -2.90 -28.00
N ASP A 62 6.50 -4.14 -28.43
CA ASP A 62 7.78 -4.86 -28.50
C ASP A 62 7.59 -5.92 -29.59
N LEU A 63 7.86 -5.51 -30.84
CA LEU A 63 8.01 -6.35 -32.02
C LEU A 63 8.91 -5.62 -33.02
#